data_AF-A0A7J9ST62-F1
#
_entry.id   AF-A0A7J9ST62-F1
#
_cell.length_a   1.000
_cell.length_b   1.000
_cell.length_c   1.000
_cell.angle_alpha   90.00
_cell.angle_beta   90.00
_cell.angle_gamma   90.00
#
_symmetry.space_group_name_H-M   'P 1'
#
loop_
_entity.id
_entity.type
_entity.pdbx_description
1 polymer ?
#
loop_
_entity_poly.entity_id
_entity_poly.type
_entity_poly.pdbx_seq_one_letter_code
_entity_poly.pdbx_strand_id
1 'polypeptide(L)'
;MAIPISVKQLIEGNLIESERIELKKGFNPEAILHSMCAFANDFNNWGGGYILLGVSDNHDIIGLEEKQVDSIMKQLLNLSNKLQ
;
A
#
# COMPACT_ATOMS: atom_id res chain seq x y z
N MET A 1 2.83 10.54 13.13
CA MET A 1 1.39 10.36 12.90
C MET A 1 1.09 8.89 13.19
N ALA A 2 0.17 8.58 14.09
CA ALA A 2 -0.11 7.20 14.48
C ALA A 2 -0.99 6.55 13.42
N ILE A 3 -0.58 5.39 12.92
CA ILE A 3 -1.44 4.56 12.08
C ILE A 3 -2.53 4.00 13.02
N PRO A 4 -3.84 4.22 12.75
CA PRO A 4 -4.91 3.80 13.65
C PRO A 4 -5.06 2.27 13.74
N ILE A 5 -4.39 1.53 12.85
CA ILE A 5 -4.40 0.06 12.77
C ILE A 5 -2.97 -0.46 12.95
N SER A 6 -2.79 -1.54 13.71
CA SER A 6 -1.48 -2.15 13.86
C SER A 6 -1.02 -2.86 12.57
N VAL A 7 0.28 -2.81 12.27
CA VAL A 7 0.86 -3.52 11.11
C VAL A 7 0.54 -5.01 11.15
N LYS A 8 0.55 -5.62 12.34
CA LYS A 8 0.18 -7.03 12.54
C LYS A 8 -1.25 -7.31 12.07
N GLN A 9 -2.21 -6.46 12.42
CA GLN A 9 -3.60 -6.63 11.98
C GLN A 9 -3.76 -6.45 10.47
N LEU A 10 -3.00 -5.53 9.86
CA LEU A 10 -2.99 -5.36 8.40
C LEU A 10 -2.44 -6.60 7.68
N ILE A 11 -1.41 -7.23 8.24
CA ILE A 11 -0.82 -8.45 7.69
C ILE A 11 -1.72 -9.66 7.92
N GLU A 12 -2.46 -9.77 9.03
CA GLU A 12 -3.29 -10.94 9.29
C GLU A 12 -4.63 -10.93 8.52
N GLY A 13 -5.00 -9.80 7.88
CA GLY A 13 -6.23 -9.68 7.10
C GLY A 13 -7.53 -9.77 7.94
N ASN A 14 -7.42 -9.89 9.26
CA ASN A 14 -8.53 -10.02 10.21
C ASN A 14 -9.20 -8.67 10.51
N LEU A 15 -9.49 -7.89 9.47
CA LEU A 15 -10.13 -6.58 9.54
C LEU A 15 -11.42 -6.62 8.74
N ILE A 16 -12.49 -6.04 9.32
CA ILE A 16 -13.81 -5.92 8.68
C ILE A 16 -13.71 -5.10 7.36
N GLU A 17 -12.63 -4.34 7.18
CA GLU A 17 -12.35 -3.48 6.03
C GLU A 17 -11.29 -4.07 5.08
N SER A 18 -11.36 -5.36 4.75
CA SER A 18 -10.36 -6.02 3.87
C SER A 18 -10.23 -5.37 2.49
N GLU A 19 -11.30 -4.76 1.98
CA GLU A 19 -11.29 -4.04 0.69
C GLU A 19 -10.47 -2.75 0.70
N ARG A 20 -10.03 -2.28 1.89
CA ARG A 20 -9.14 -1.12 2.07
C ARG A 20 -7.67 -1.51 2.15
N ILE A 21 -7.34 -2.78 2.03
CA ILE A 21 -5.99 -3.30 2.21
C ILE A 21 -5.57 -4.00 0.92
N GLU A 22 -4.45 -3.55 0.37
CA GLU A 22 -3.85 -4.20 -0.79
C GLU A 22 -2.46 -4.72 -0.44
N LEU A 23 -2.29 -6.04 -0.58
CA LEU A 23 -1.01 -6.71 -0.37
C LEU A 23 -0.28 -6.78 -1.70
N LYS A 24 1.01 -6.44 -1.68
CA LYS A 24 1.86 -6.57 -2.86
C LYS A 24 3.20 -7.17 -2.46
N LYS A 25 3.52 -8.29 -3.12
CA LYS A 25 4.75 -9.04 -2.89
C LYS A 25 6.03 -8.23 -3.13
N GLY A 26 5.98 -7.25 -4.02
CA GLY A 26 7.11 -6.39 -4.36
C GLY A 26 6.66 -5.05 -4.91
N PHE A 27 7.64 -4.24 -5.32
CA PHE A 27 7.39 -2.91 -5.84
C PHE A 27 7.15 -2.92 -7.36
N ASN A 28 5.94 -2.55 -7.77
CA ASN A 28 5.63 -2.17 -9.14
C ASN A 28 4.99 -0.76 -9.12
N PRO A 29 5.67 0.27 -9.65
CA PRO A 29 5.22 1.65 -9.51
C PRO A 29 3.85 1.92 -10.13
N GLU A 30 3.56 1.34 -11.29
CA GLU A 30 2.29 1.54 -11.99
C GLU A 30 1.14 0.87 -11.23
N ALA A 31 1.34 -0.37 -10.79
CA ALA A 31 0.34 -1.10 -10.02
C ALA A 31 0.01 -0.38 -8.70
N ILE A 32 1.03 0.14 -8.00
CA ILE A 32 0.84 0.89 -6.76
C ILE A 32 0.12 2.21 -7.02
N LEU A 33 0.46 2.91 -8.10
CA LEU A 33 -0.17 4.18 -8.45
C LEU A 33 -1.66 3.99 -8.76
N HIS A 34 -2.03 2.92 -9.49
CA HIS A 34 -3.43 2.59 -9.74
C HIS A 34 -4.19 2.32 -8.43
N SER A 35 -3.61 1.55 -7.52
CA SER A 35 -4.17 1.31 -6.19
C SER A 35 -4.35 2.62 -5.39
N MET A 36 -3.34 3.49 -5.41
CA MET A 36 -3.40 4.80 -4.75
C MET A 36 -4.53 5.66 -5.34
N CYS A 37 -4.66 5.73 -6.66
CA CYS A 37 -5.74 6.47 -7.32
C CYS A 37 -7.12 5.86 -7.02
N ALA A 38 -7.24 4.53 -6.99
CA ALA A 38 -8.47 3.85 -6.62
C ALA A 38 -8.90 4.20 -5.19
N PHE A 39 -7.96 4.19 -4.24
CA PHE A 39 -8.21 4.62 -2.86
C PHE A 39 -8.49 6.12 -2.72
N ALA A 40 -7.84 6.97 -3.52
CA ALA A 40 -8.05 8.41 -3.50
C ALA A 40 -9.40 8.84 -4.09
N ASN A 41 -9.89 8.11 -5.11
CA ASN A 41 -11.20 8.34 -5.71
C ASN A 41 -12.35 7.88 -4.80
N ASP A 42 -12.04 7.07 -3.78
CA ASP A 42 -12.87 6.76 -2.62
C ASP A 42 -14.37 6.58 -2.92
N PHE A 43 -14.70 5.76 -3.92
CA PHE A 43 -16.09 5.54 -4.36
C PHE A 43 -16.99 5.02 -3.22
N ASN A 44 -16.42 4.32 -2.26
CA ASN A 44 -17.11 3.78 -1.10
C ASN A 44 -17.08 4.73 0.13
N ASN A 45 -16.47 5.92 0.01
CA ASN A 45 -16.37 6.96 1.04
C ASN A 45 -15.73 6.45 2.35
N TRP A 46 -14.68 5.63 2.24
CA TRP A 46 -13.93 5.02 3.34
C TRP A 46 -12.77 5.88 3.85
N GLY A 47 -12.39 6.93 3.11
CA GLY A 47 -11.27 7.80 3.43
C GLY A 47 -9.92 7.19 3.10
N GLY A 48 -9.82 6.42 2.01
CA GLY A 48 -8.58 5.82 1.49
C GLY A 48 -8.28 4.40 1.99
N GLY A 49 -7.02 3.97 1.91
CA GLY A 49 -6.61 2.59 2.21
C GLY A 49 -5.11 2.42 2.48
N TYR A 50 -4.71 1.16 2.68
CA TYR A 50 -3.35 0.74 3.00
C TYR A 50 -2.79 -0.15 1.90
N ILE A 51 -1.56 0.12 1.46
CA ILE A 51 -0.81 -0.76 0.54
C ILE A 51 0.38 -1.31 1.32
N LEU A 52 0.44 -2.63 1.50
CA LEU A 52 1.54 -3.31 2.16
C LEU A 52 2.48 -3.91 1.13
N LEU A 53 3.71 -3.40 1.08
CA LEU A 53 4.75 -3.89 0.19
C LEU A 53 5.63 -4.92 0.90
N GLY A 54 5.97 -5.99 0.19
CA GLY A 54 6.74 -7.11 0.74
C GLY A 54 5.88 -8.15 1.47
N VAL A 55 4.57 -8.20 1.19
CA VAL A 55 3.65 -9.20 1.74
C VAL A 55 2.97 -9.93 0.59
N SER A 56 2.90 -11.27 0.64
CA SER A 56 2.21 -12.07 -0.37
C SER A 56 0.68 -12.02 -0.17
N ASP A 57 -0.08 -12.42 -1.19
CA ASP A 57 -1.55 -12.55 -1.07
C ASP A 57 -1.96 -13.63 -0.04
N ASN A 58 -1.05 -14.54 0.29
CA ASN A 58 -1.22 -15.53 1.36
C ASN A 58 -0.87 -14.98 2.75
N HIS A 59 -0.62 -13.67 2.87
CA HIS A 59 -0.20 -12.98 4.09
C HIS A 59 1.20 -13.37 4.60
N ASP A 60 2.05 -13.95 3.73
CA ASP A 60 3.44 -14.24 4.07
C ASP A 60 4.29 -12.96 3.98
N ILE A 61 5.09 -12.70 5.01
CA ILE A 61 6.03 -11.57 5.02
C ILE A 61 7.28 -11.97 4.25
N ILE A 62 7.46 -11.37 3.07
CA ILE A 62 8.67 -11.51 2.26
C ILE A 62 9.69 -10.42 2.61
N GLY A 63 9.18 -9.22 2.93
CA GLY A 63 9.97 -8.04 3.22
C GLY A 63 10.49 -7.32 1.97
N LEU A 64 11.20 -6.23 2.21
CA LEU A 64 11.91 -5.45 1.20
C LEU A 64 13.34 -5.23 1.68
N GLU A 65 14.26 -5.04 0.73
CA GLU A 65 15.60 -4.60 1.08
C GLU A 65 15.56 -3.14 1.56
N GLU A 66 16.19 -2.86 2.71
CA GLU A 66 16.20 -1.51 3.31
C GLU A 66 16.70 -0.44 2.33
N LYS A 67 17.70 -0.76 1.50
CA LYS A 67 18.27 0.12 0.48
C LYS A 67 17.27 0.52 -0.61
N GLN A 68 16.21 -0.26 -0.82
CA GLN A 68 15.19 0.00 -1.84
C GLN A 68 14.13 1.00 -1.36
N VAL A 69 13.93 1.14 -0.04
CA VAL A 69 12.85 1.96 0.55
C VAL A 69 12.93 3.42 0.07
N ASP A 70 14.12 4.02 0.14
CA ASP A 70 14.33 5.40 -0.34
C ASP A 70 14.08 5.56 -1.84
N SER A 71 14.47 4.57 -2.64
CA SER A 71 14.26 4.59 -4.09
C SER A 71 12.77 4.51 -4.43
N ILE A 72 12.05 3.60 -3.75
CA ILE A 72 10.61 3.41 -3.88
C ILE A 72 9.87 4.71 -3.57
N MET A 73 10.17 5.34 -2.43
CA MET A 73 9.53 6.60 -2.04
C MET A 73 9.78 7.72 -3.05
N LYS A 74 11.03 7.89 -3.51
CA LYS A 74 11.37 8.89 -4.53
C LYS A 74 10.63 8.65 -5.85
N GLN A 75 10.54 7.40 -6.29
CA GLN A 75 9.82 7.07 -7.52
C GLN A 75 8.32 7.36 -7.41
N LEU A 76 7.69 6.96 -6.30
CA LEU A 76 6.27 7.24 -6.07
C LEU A 76 5.98 8.74 -6.00
N LEU A 77 6.82 9.53 -5.33
CA LEU A 77 6.68 10.99 -5.28
C LEU A 77 6.80 11.61 -6.68
N ASN A 78 7.80 11.18 -7.46
CA ASN A 78 8.00 11.68 -8.81
C ASN A 78 6.85 11.33 -9.75
N LEU A 79 6.26 10.15 -9.62
CA LEU A 79 5.10 9.74 -10.40
C LEU A 79 3.85 10.50 -9.97
N SER A 80 3.62 10.65 -8.66
CA SER A 80 2.48 11.39 -8.11
C SER A 80 2.49 12.86 -8.56
N ASN A 81 3.66 13.50 -8.60
CA ASN A 81 3.79 14.88 -9.10
C ASN A 81 3.47 15.02 -10.59
N LYS A 82 3.51 13.94 -11.38
CA LYS A 82 3.14 13.94 -12.80
C LYS A 82 1.64 13.71 -13.02
N LEU A 83 0.90 13.33 -11.99
CA LEU A 83 -0.56 13.16 -12.04
C LEU A 83 -1.32 14.49 -11.79
N GLN A 84 -0.61 15.63 -11.76
CA GLN A 84 -1.19 16.97 -11.63
C GLN A 84 -2.10 17.35 -12.79
#